data_AF-A0A0W8CDJ8-F1
#
_entry.id   AF-A0A0W8CDJ8-F1
#
_cell.length_a   1.000
_cell.length_b   1.000
_cell.length_c   1.000
_cell.angle_alpha   90.00
_cell.angle_beta   90.00
_cell.angle_gamma   90.00
#
_symmetry.space_group_name_H-M   'P 1'
#
loop_
_entity.id
_entity.type
_entity.pdbx_description
1 polymer ?
#
loop_
_entity_poly.entity_id
_entity_poly.type
_entity_poly.pdbx_seq_one_letter_code
_entity_poly.pdbx_strand_id
1 'polypeptide(L)'
;MAPPTGSSKIAKRRPLQNVSASNASTKVSGKAGVVLVNGTVVKKGSKYCMIEGCTSRAKHARRCWRHGGSVKCKVPDCANRAKTKGVCWSHGGGTLCSFRGCTTISVSNGVCWAHGGGKRCAMEGCARPAYERTDHLCTLHFEEKQYITQVHSHNTQCHQHHY
;
A
#
# COMPACT_ATOMS: atom_id res chain seq x y z
N MET A 1 43.51 -17.74 -19.39
CA MET A 1 42.82 -17.40 -18.12
C MET A 1 41.45 -16.86 -18.49
N ALA A 2 40.41 -17.69 -18.31
CA ALA A 2 39.04 -17.40 -18.72
C ALA A 2 38.18 -16.97 -17.51
N PRO A 3 37.15 -16.14 -17.70
CA PRO A 3 36.28 -15.65 -16.64
C PRO A 3 35.25 -16.72 -16.20
N PRO A 4 34.87 -16.77 -14.90
CA PRO A 4 33.79 -17.64 -14.45
C PRO A 4 32.42 -17.05 -14.78
N THR A 5 31.65 -17.80 -15.58
CA THR A 5 30.23 -17.63 -15.84
C THR A 5 29.42 -18.29 -14.72
N GLY A 6 28.73 -17.48 -13.91
CA GLY A 6 27.93 -17.95 -12.77
C GLY A 6 26.43 -17.86 -13.03
N SER A 7 25.85 -18.92 -13.59
CA SER A 7 24.40 -19.06 -13.84
C SER A 7 23.65 -19.45 -12.56
N SER A 8 22.94 -18.51 -11.94
CA SER A 8 22.09 -18.81 -10.77
C SER A 8 20.77 -19.45 -11.22
N LYS A 9 20.59 -20.72 -10.82
CA LYS A 9 19.43 -21.56 -11.15
C LYS A 9 18.19 -21.15 -10.35
N ILE A 10 17.07 -20.96 -11.05
CA ILE A 10 15.74 -20.72 -10.49
C ILE A 10 15.26 -21.99 -9.76
N ALA A 11 14.95 -21.91 -8.46
CA ALA A 11 14.38 -23.01 -7.70
C ALA A 11 12.88 -23.12 -7.98
N LYS A 12 12.44 -24.24 -8.58
CA LYS A 12 11.02 -24.56 -8.81
C LYS A 12 10.35 -24.89 -7.47
N ARG A 13 9.23 -24.21 -7.17
CA ARG A 13 8.42 -24.47 -5.97
C ARG A 13 7.73 -25.83 -6.11
N ARG A 14 7.88 -26.70 -5.09
CA ARG A 14 7.21 -28.01 -4.98
C ARG A 14 5.70 -27.84 -4.68
N PRO A 15 4.83 -28.74 -5.16
CA PRO A 15 3.43 -28.79 -4.76
C PRO A 15 3.29 -29.40 -3.36
N LEU A 16 2.35 -28.86 -2.58
CA LEU A 16 1.99 -29.38 -1.26
C LEU A 16 1.11 -30.62 -1.43
N GLN A 17 1.63 -31.77 -1.03
CA GLN A 17 0.86 -33.00 -0.86
C GLN A 17 0.39 -33.12 0.59
N ASN A 18 -0.88 -33.51 0.74
CA ASN A 18 -1.56 -33.82 1.98
C ASN A 18 -0.83 -34.90 2.77
N VAL A 19 -0.68 -34.68 4.08
CA VAL A 19 -0.44 -35.74 5.07
C VAL A 19 -1.43 -35.56 6.22
N SER A 20 -2.28 -36.56 6.37
CA SER A 20 -3.14 -36.78 7.53
C SER A 20 -2.33 -37.42 8.65
N ALA A 21 -2.39 -36.88 9.87
CA ALA A 21 -2.42 -37.63 11.13
C ALA A 21 -2.40 -36.66 12.34
N SER A 22 -3.59 -36.51 12.93
CA SER A 22 -3.92 -36.62 14.36
C SER A 22 -3.10 -35.91 15.44
N ASN A 23 -3.85 -35.04 16.13
CA ASN A 23 -3.88 -34.74 17.57
C ASN A 23 -2.78 -33.85 18.19
N ALA A 24 -3.06 -32.55 18.27
CA ALA A 24 -2.80 -31.74 19.48
C ALA A 24 -3.56 -30.40 19.45
N SER A 25 -4.51 -30.24 20.39
CA SER A 25 -5.13 -28.97 20.85
C SER A 25 -5.64 -27.99 19.80
N THR A 26 -6.81 -28.28 19.23
CA THR A 26 -7.74 -27.24 18.78
C THR A 26 -8.29 -26.49 20.00
N LYS A 27 -7.63 -25.42 20.43
CA LYS A 27 -8.24 -24.45 21.35
C LYS A 27 -9.14 -23.49 20.55
N VAL A 28 -10.29 -23.97 20.08
CA VAL A 28 -11.43 -23.08 19.75
C VAL A 28 -12.23 -22.91 21.03
N SER A 29 -11.76 -22.01 21.90
CA SER A 29 -12.50 -21.65 23.11
C SER A 29 -13.23 -20.34 22.87
N GLY A 30 -14.54 -20.47 22.70
CA GLY A 30 -15.47 -19.37 22.56
C GLY A 30 -16.82 -19.88 22.10
N LYS A 31 -17.52 -20.63 22.95
CA LYS A 31 -18.96 -20.88 22.78
C LYS A 31 -19.65 -19.52 22.72
N ALA A 32 -19.97 -19.03 21.52
CA ALA A 32 -20.85 -17.90 21.35
C ALA A 32 -22.27 -18.39 21.66
N GLY A 33 -22.71 -18.19 22.90
CA GLY A 33 -24.11 -18.37 23.29
C GLY A 33 -25.00 -17.57 22.36
N VAL A 34 -25.94 -18.27 21.73
CA VAL A 34 -26.98 -17.71 20.88
C VAL A 34 -28.09 -17.27 21.82
N VAL A 35 -28.33 -15.96 21.95
CA VAL A 35 -29.56 -15.46 22.58
C VAL A 35 -30.55 -15.21 21.45
N LEU A 36 -31.62 -15.99 21.43
CA LEU A 36 -32.73 -15.87 20.51
C LEU A 36 -33.71 -14.82 21.05
N VAL A 37 -33.75 -13.64 20.42
CA VAL A 37 -34.96 -12.81 20.41
C VAL A 37 -35.08 -12.21 19.00
N ASN A 38 -36.12 -12.61 18.27
CA ASN A 38 -36.59 -12.06 16.99
C ASN A 38 -35.62 -12.11 15.78
N GLY A 39 -35.31 -13.32 15.32
CA GLY A 39 -35.09 -13.65 13.90
C GLY A 39 -33.87 -13.05 13.17
N THR A 40 -33.08 -12.20 13.80
CA THR A 40 -31.86 -11.64 13.19
C THR A 40 -30.61 -12.28 13.78
N VAL A 41 -29.86 -13.01 12.94
CA VAL A 41 -28.62 -13.68 13.34
C VAL A 41 -27.51 -12.64 13.56
N VAL A 42 -27.47 -12.01 14.73
CA VAL A 42 -26.36 -11.11 15.10
C VAL A 42 -25.19 -11.94 15.62
N LYS A 43 -24.32 -12.38 14.70
CA LYS A 43 -23.04 -13.01 15.05
C LYS A 43 -22.20 -12.03 15.88
N LYS A 44 -21.84 -12.41 17.11
CA LYS A 44 -20.91 -11.65 17.97
C LYS A 44 -19.55 -11.57 17.25
N GLY A 45 -19.23 -10.38 16.73
CA GLY A 45 -17.95 -10.09 16.07
C GLY A 45 -17.88 -10.46 14.59
N SER A 46 -18.79 -9.95 13.74
CA SER A 46 -18.63 -10.09 12.29
C SER A 46 -17.27 -9.51 11.84
N LYS A 47 -16.44 -10.37 11.24
CA LYS A 47 -15.17 -10.00 10.58
C LYS A 47 -15.40 -8.92 9.50
N TYR A 48 -16.61 -8.86 8.97
CA TYR A 48 -17.05 -8.01 7.88
C TYR A 48 -17.94 -6.86 8.38
N CYS A 49 -18.05 -5.85 7.53
CA CYS A 49 -18.89 -4.69 7.72
C CYS A 49 -20.35 -5.11 7.97
N MET A 50 -21.01 -4.39 8.88
CA MET A 50 -22.41 -4.65 9.27
C MET A 50 -23.44 -4.19 8.23
N ILE A 51 -23.08 -3.30 7.31
CA ILE A 51 -23.96 -2.87 6.22
C ILE A 51 -24.25 -4.07 5.30
N GLU A 52 -25.53 -4.32 5.02
CA GLU A 52 -25.98 -5.41 4.15
C GLU A 52 -25.37 -5.31 2.75
N GLY A 53 -24.99 -6.45 2.17
CA GLY A 53 -24.29 -6.50 0.88
C GLY A 53 -22.82 -6.04 0.94
N CYS A 54 -22.30 -5.57 2.08
CA CYS A 54 -20.90 -5.14 2.17
C CYS A 54 -19.96 -6.29 2.52
N THR A 55 -19.15 -6.71 1.54
CA THR A 55 -18.10 -7.75 1.72
C THR A 55 -16.80 -7.21 2.34
N SER A 56 -16.72 -5.89 2.59
CA SER A 56 -15.52 -5.27 3.14
C SER A 56 -15.31 -5.63 4.60
N ARG A 57 -14.05 -5.74 5.01
CA ARG A 57 -13.67 -6.04 6.38
C ARG A 57 -14.01 -4.89 7.33
N ALA A 58 -14.58 -5.20 8.49
CA ALA A 58 -14.81 -4.20 9.53
C ALA A 58 -13.48 -3.71 10.13
N LYS A 59 -13.41 -2.43 10.46
CA LYS A 59 -12.22 -1.78 11.04
C LYS A 59 -12.54 -1.13 12.39
N HIS A 60 -13.57 -0.29 12.44
CA HIS A 60 -14.05 0.36 13.65
C HIS A 60 -15.58 0.30 13.69
N ALA A 61 -16.17 0.21 14.89
CA ALA A 61 -17.62 0.16 15.08
C ALA A 61 -18.36 -0.87 14.18
N ARG A 62 -17.74 -2.02 13.90
CA ARG A 62 -18.24 -3.05 12.96
C ARG A 62 -18.52 -2.56 11.52
N ARG A 63 -17.91 -1.45 11.10
CA ARG A 63 -18.05 -0.92 9.74
C ARG A 63 -16.70 -0.88 9.00
N CYS A 64 -16.74 -0.89 7.68
CA CYS A 64 -15.55 -0.72 6.84
C CYS A 64 -15.19 0.76 6.66
N TRP A 65 -14.05 1.05 6.05
CA TRP A 65 -13.58 2.43 5.84
C TRP A 65 -14.56 3.31 5.03
N ARG A 66 -15.38 2.70 4.16
CA ARG A 66 -16.40 3.41 3.35
C ARG A 66 -17.67 3.68 4.14
N HIS A 67 -18.03 2.78 5.05
CA HIS A 67 -19.24 2.87 5.85
C HIS A 67 -18.97 3.46 7.25
N GLY A 68 -17.99 4.34 7.41
CA GLY A 68 -17.73 5.01 8.71
C GLY A 68 -16.92 4.20 9.73
N GLY A 69 -16.23 3.14 9.30
CA GLY A 69 -15.26 2.38 10.08
C GLY A 69 -13.91 3.10 10.26
N SER A 70 -13.93 4.41 10.52
CA SER A 70 -12.76 5.23 10.78
C SER A 70 -13.07 6.29 11.83
N VAL A 71 -12.10 6.64 12.65
CA VAL A 71 -12.23 7.69 13.67
C VAL A 71 -11.80 9.02 13.06
N LYS A 72 -12.51 10.11 13.41
CA LYS A 72 -12.12 11.48 13.00
C LYS A 72 -10.89 11.93 13.78
N CYS A 73 -10.13 12.86 13.22
CA CYS A 73 -9.03 13.50 13.92
C CYS A 73 -9.54 14.20 15.21
N LYS A 74 -8.81 14.04 16.32
CA LYS A 74 -9.14 14.68 17.61
C LYS A 74 -8.97 16.20 17.61
N VAL A 75 -8.18 16.75 16.68
CA VAL A 75 -7.99 18.20 16.55
C VAL A 75 -9.31 18.84 16.11
N PRO A 76 -9.78 19.91 16.78
CA PRO A 76 -11.01 20.62 16.40
C PRO A 76 -10.95 21.08 14.94
N ASP A 77 -12.10 21.09 14.28
CA ASP A 77 -12.26 21.51 12.88
C ASP A 77 -11.46 20.71 11.84
N CYS A 78 -10.91 19.55 12.21
CA CYS A 78 -10.21 18.68 11.28
C CYS A 78 -11.12 17.60 10.69
N ALA A 79 -11.46 17.73 9.40
CA ALA A 79 -12.24 16.72 8.68
C ALA A 79 -11.46 15.43 8.36
N ASN A 80 -10.14 15.41 8.60
CA ASN A 80 -9.29 14.28 8.27
C ASN A 80 -9.53 13.09 9.21
N ARG A 81 -9.22 11.89 8.70
CA ARG A 81 -9.32 10.64 9.45
C ARG A 81 -8.08 10.46 10.34
N ALA A 82 -8.30 10.03 11.57
CA ALA A 82 -7.24 9.64 12.46
C ALA A 82 -6.53 8.37 11.94
N LYS A 83 -5.20 8.36 12.05
CA LYS A 83 -4.38 7.15 11.87
C LYS A 83 -4.02 6.62 13.25
N THR A 84 -2.86 7.01 13.78
CA THR A 84 -2.39 6.64 15.11
C THR A 84 -2.64 7.78 16.10
N LYS A 85 -2.63 7.47 17.40
CA LYS A 85 -2.78 8.46 18.49
C LYS A 85 -4.11 9.26 18.47
N GLY A 86 -5.04 8.92 17.57
CA GLY A 86 -6.31 9.64 17.38
C GLY A 86 -6.20 10.91 16.52
N VAL A 87 -5.08 11.13 15.83
CA VAL A 87 -4.85 12.31 14.98
C VAL A 87 -4.53 11.91 13.54
N CYS A 88 -4.78 12.81 12.60
CA CYS A 88 -4.52 12.56 11.18
C CYS A 88 -3.03 12.76 10.84
N TRP A 89 -2.65 12.51 9.59
CA TRP A 89 -1.26 12.66 9.15
C TRP A 89 -0.71 14.07 9.39
N SER A 90 -1.44 15.12 9.04
CA SER A 90 -0.99 16.51 9.25
C SER A 90 -0.85 16.89 10.72
N HIS A 91 -1.54 16.19 11.62
CA HIS A 91 -1.52 16.44 13.07
C HIS A 91 -0.70 15.40 13.84
N GLY A 92 0.24 14.69 13.19
CA GLY A 92 1.18 13.79 13.89
C GLY A 92 0.71 12.34 14.02
N GLY A 93 -0.29 11.92 13.25
CA GLY A 93 -0.81 10.54 13.24
C GLY A 93 0.06 9.52 12.51
N GLY A 94 1.26 9.91 12.08
CA GLY A 94 2.26 9.04 11.46
C GLY A 94 3.46 8.76 12.37
N THR A 95 4.35 7.88 11.92
CA THR A 95 5.65 7.63 12.54
C THR A 95 6.60 8.78 12.24
N LEU A 96 7.40 9.20 13.23
CA LEU A 96 8.43 10.22 12.99
C LEU A 96 9.57 9.66 12.16
N CYS A 97 10.28 10.55 11.47
CA CYS A 97 11.51 10.22 10.76
C CYS A 97 12.56 9.71 11.76
N SER A 98 13.19 8.57 11.46
CA SER A 98 14.24 7.97 12.28
C SER A 98 15.56 8.75 12.29
N PHE A 99 15.67 9.83 11.49
CA PHE A 99 16.86 10.66 11.44
C PHE A 99 16.95 11.54 12.70
N ARG A 100 18.14 11.62 13.31
CA ARG A 100 18.33 12.31 14.58
C ARG A 100 17.91 13.78 14.48
N GLY A 101 17.07 14.24 15.42
CA GLY A 101 16.58 15.61 15.47
C GLY A 101 15.48 15.95 14.44
N CYS A 102 15.03 14.99 13.63
CA CYS A 102 13.97 15.23 12.65
C CYS A 102 12.58 15.08 13.26
N THR A 103 11.78 16.14 13.23
CA THR A 103 10.39 16.16 13.74
C THR A 103 9.35 15.87 12.66
N THR A 104 9.79 15.65 11.42
CA THR A 104 8.89 15.37 10.31
C THR A 104 8.44 13.91 10.30
N ILE A 105 7.30 13.64 9.64
CA ILE A 105 6.72 12.30 9.56
C ILE A 105 7.42 11.50 8.47
N SER A 106 7.73 10.24 8.75
CA SER A 106 8.32 9.30 7.80
C SER A 106 7.33 8.98 6.69
N VAL A 107 7.79 9.02 5.43
CA VAL A 107 6.97 8.68 4.26
C VAL A 107 7.10 7.20 3.93
N SER A 108 8.33 6.69 3.86
CA SER A 108 8.65 5.27 3.69
C SER A 108 10.01 4.95 4.32
N ASN A 109 10.30 3.66 4.55
CA ASN A 109 11.57 3.18 5.12
C ASN A 109 11.97 3.85 6.45
N GLY A 110 10.99 4.32 7.23
CA GLY A 110 11.23 5.00 8.51
C GLY A 110 11.78 6.42 8.40
N VAL A 111 11.95 6.97 7.19
CA VAL A 111 12.52 8.32 6.98
C VAL A 111 11.53 9.22 6.25
N CYS A 112 11.65 10.53 6.45
CA CYS A 112 10.83 11.52 5.76
C CYS A 112 11.33 11.74 4.34
N TRP A 113 10.59 12.52 3.56
CA TRP A 113 10.94 12.83 2.18
C TRP A 113 12.37 13.43 2.05
N ALA A 114 12.74 14.36 2.94
CA ALA A 114 14.06 14.98 2.96
C ALA A 114 15.19 13.99 3.25
N HIS A 115 14.93 12.98 4.08
CA HIS A 115 15.90 11.96 4.48
C HIS A 115 15.77 10.65 3.70
N GLY A 116 15.17 10.66 2.50
CA GLY A 116 15.15 9.50 1.60
C GLY A 116 13.90 8.62 1.63
N GLY A 117 12.83 9.06 2.29
CA GLY A 117 11.55 8.33 2.34
C GLY A 117 10.71 8.40 1.06
N GLY A 118 11.27 8.89 -0.04
CA GLY A 118 10.58 9.11 -1.31
C GLY A 118 11.47 8.85 -2.51
N LYS A 119 10.85 8.51 -3.64
CA LYS A 119 11.56 8.34 -4.91
C LYS A 119 11.87 9.71 -5.52
N ARG A 120 13.14 9.92 -5.89
CA ARG A 120 13.60 11.09 -6.65
C ARG A 120 13.50 10.80 -8.13
N CYS A 121 13.41 11.87 -8.91
CA CYS A 121 13.47 11.80 -10.35
C CYS A 121 14.74 11.05 -10.78
N ALA A 122 14.59 10.10 -11.70
CA ALA A 122 15.69 9.33 -12.27
C ALA A 122 16.55 10.13 -13.25
N MET A 123 16.21 11.39 -13.51
CA MET A 123 17.03 12.27 -14.34
C MET A 123 18.17 12.83 -13.51
N GLU A 124 19.37 12.76 -14.08
CA GLU A 124 20.58 13.28 -13.47
C GLU A 124 20.42 14.74 -13.04
N GLY A 125 20.84 15.05 -11.81
CA GLY A 125 20.73 16.39 -11.23
C GLY A 125 19.33 16.80 -10.75
N CYS A 126 18.29 15.96 -10.91
CA CYS A 126 16.92 16.33 -10.55
C CYS A 126 16.49 15.84 -9.16
N ALA A 127 16.29 16.76 -8.22
CA ALA A 127 15.81 16.42 -6.87
C ALA A 127 14.27 16.37 -6.74
N ARG A 128 13.51 16.57 -7.83
CA ARG A 128 12.04 16.61 -7.81
C ARG A 128 11.45 15.24 -7.46
N PRO A 129 10.25 15.21 -6.86
CA PRO A 129 9.56 13.97 -6.56
C PRO A 129 9.17 13.22 -7.83
N ALA A 130 9.27 11.90 -7.74
CA ALA A 130 8.88 10.98 -8.80
C ALA A 130 8.03 9.84 -8.26
N TYR A 131 7.27 9.23 -9.16
CA TYR A 131 6.33 8.16 -8.85
C TYR A 131 6.54 7.00 -9.81
N GLU A 132 6.14 5.81 -9.40
CA GLU A 132 6.21 4.62 -10.26
C GLU A 132 5.35 4.77 -11.53
N ARG A 133 4.17 5.40 -11.41
CA ARG A 133 3.29 5.71 -12.56
C ARG A 133 3.90 6.68 -13.58
N THR A 134 4.92 7.44 -13.19
CA THR A 134 5.65 8.36 -14.07
C THR A 134 7.03 7.81 -14.43
N ASP A 135 7.19 6.48 -14.39
CA ASP A 135 8.44 5.78 -14.71
C ASP A 135 9.66 6.35 -13.94
N HIS A 136 9.46 6.62 -12.65
CA HIS A 136 10.48 7.21 -11.78
C HIS A 136 10.98 8.59 -12.21
N LEU A 137 10.24 9.28 -13.07
CA LEU A 137 10.50 10.66 -13.45
C LEU A 137 9.58 11.62 -12.69
N CYS A 138 10.02 12.86 -12.53
CA CYS A 138 9.14 13.94 -12.11
C CYS A 138 8.15 14.28 -13.23
N THR A 139 7.09 15.02 -12.93
CA THR A 139 6.05 15.35 -13.92
C THR A 139 6.62 15.99 -15.19
N LEU A 140 7.57 16.92 -15.04
CA LEU A 140 8.21 17.60 -16.17
C LEU A 140 9.03 16.65 -17.04
N HIS A 141 9.94 15.89 -16.43
CA HIS A 141 10.77 14.95 -17.19
C HIS A 141 9.97 13.77 -17.75
N PHE A 142 8.85 13.41 -17.12
CA PHE A 142 7.92 12.44 -17.67
C PHE A 142 7.27 12.96 -18.95
N GLU A 143 6.75 14.20 -18.92
CA GLU A 143 6.17 14.87 -20.09
C GLU A 143 7.19 15.05 -21.23
N GLU A 144 8.42 15.47 -20.89
CA GLU A 144 9.53 15.59 -21.85
C GLU A 144 9.87 14.24 -22.50
N LYS A 145 9.96 13.16 -21.71
CA LYS A 145 10.18 11.81 -22.24
C LYS A 145 9.06 11.38 -23.19
N GLN A 146 7.79 11.64 -22.85
CA GLN A 146 6.66 11.33 -23.73
C GLN A 146 6.76 12.09 -25.05
N TYR A 147 7.07 13.39 -25.01
CA TYR A 147 7.24 14.20 -26.21
C TYR A 147 8.35 13.66 -27.12
N ILE A 148 9.53 13.36 -26.56
CA ILE A 148 10.66 12.82 -27.34
C ILE A 148 10.29 11.48 -27.99
N THR A 149 9.63 10.57 -27.26
CA THR A 149 9.21 9.29 -27.82
C THR A 149 8.18 9.45 -28.95
N GLN A 150 7.26 10.41 -28.84
CA GLN A 150 6.29 10.72 -29.89
C GLN A 150 6.99 11.25 -31.15
N VAL A 151 7.89 12.22 -31.00
CA VAL A 151 8.65 12.79 -32.14
C VAL A 151 9.51 11.74 -32.82
N HIS A 152 10.24 10.92 -32.04
CA HIS A 152 11.06 9.85 -32.61
C HIS A 152 10.22 8.83 -33.37
N SER A 153 9.06 8.43 -32.81
CA SER A 153 8.13 7.51 -33.49
C SER A 153 7.62 8.07 -34.83
N HIS A 154 7.28 9.36 -34.86
CA HIS A 154 6.80 10.03 -36.07
C HIS A 154 7.89 10.08 -37.14
N ASN A 155 9.12 10.46 -36.78
CA ASN A 155 10.24 10.52 -37.71
C ASN A 155 10.58 9.12 -38.27
N THR A 156 10.56 8.07 -37.44
CA THR A 156 10.79 6.70 -37.91
C THR A 156 9.72 6.18 -38.88
N GLN A 157 8.46 6.61 -38.72
CA GLN A 157 7.40 6.28 -39.68
C GLN A 157 7.62 6.97 -41.02
N CYS A 158 7.93 8.26 -41.03
CA CYS A 158 8.19 8.98 -42.28
C CYS A 158 9.35 8.36 -43.08
N HIS A 159 10.42 7.90 -42.42
CA HIS A 159 11.58 7.31 -43.09
C HIS A 159 11.30 5.94 -43.75
N GLN A 160 10.26 5.21 -43.30
CA GLN A 160 9.84 3.93 -43.88
C GLN A 160 8.94 4.08 -45.11
N HIS A 161 8.31 5.24 -45.29
CA HIS A 161 7.40 5.52 -46.41
C HIS A 161 8.06 6.21 -47.61
N HIS A 162 9.36 6.52 -47.53
CA HIS A 162 10.13 7.23 -48.56
C HIS A 162 11.18 6.36 -49.28
N TYR A 163 11.04 5.04 -49.26
CA TYR A 163 11.82 4.08 -50.06
C TYR A 163 10.93 3.25 -50.98
#